data_AF-A0A6P7TWF3-F1
#
_entry.id   AF-A0A6P7TWF3-F1
#
_cell.length_a   1.000
_cell.length_b   1.000
_cell.length_c   1.000
_cell.angle_alpha   90.00
_cell.angle_beta   90.00
_cell.angle_gamma   90.00
#
_symmetry.space_group_name_H-M   'P 1'
#
loop_
_entity.id
_entity.type
_entity.pdbx_description
1 polymer ?
#
loop_
_entity_poly.entity_id
_entity_poly.type
_entity_poly.pdbx_seq_one_letter_code
_entity_poly.pdbx_strand_id
1 'polypeptide(L)'
;MFLSRNHTIEKPHPISCKCTGCVTKQNYDSLKRSRSRLNAYRSLASPAYMALSSPDPIMTTFELRQEMQKLAEVEKEFKNEYLGLVEQCMDFACELMDLCRGTQEVEAVLSGGWGDISIRDPLARLKMALRYEEKK
;
A
#
# COMPACT_ATOMS: atom_id res chain seq x y z
N MET A 1 -10.19 -12.47 -13.50
CA MET A 1 -10.69 -13.85 -13.29
C MET A 1 -10.44 -14.38 -11.87
N PHE A 2 -9.34 -14.02 -11.18
CA PHE A 2 -9.08 -14.49 -9.80
C PHE A 2 -9.82 -13.67 -8.71
N LEU A 3 -9.75 -12.34 -8.75
CA LEU A 3 -10.47 -11.47 -7.81
C LEU A 3 -12.00 -11.66 -7.91
N SER A 4 -12.52 -11.87 -9.13
CA SER A 4 -13.93 -12.19 -9.37
C SER A 4 -14.39 -13.52 -8.77
N ARG A 5 -13.44 -14.39 -8.38
CA ARG A 5 -13.69 -15.66 -7.69
C ARG A 5 -13.35 -15.58 -6.19
N ASN A 6 -13.23 -14.38 -5.64
CA ASN A 6 -12.91 -14.11 -4.23
C ASN A 6 -11.52 -14.62 -3.79
N HIS A 7 -10.57 -14.77 -4.71
CA HIS A 7 -9.18 -15.00 -4.34
C HIS A 7 -8.50 -13.66 -4.04
N THR A 8 -8.18 -13.41 -2.77
CA THR A 8 -7.47 -12.21 -2.29
C THR A 8 -6.09 -12.57 -1.77
N ILE A 9 -5.18 -11.60 -1.82
CA ILE A 9 -3.85 -11.76 -1.22
C ILE A 9 -3.98 -11.38 0.26
N GLU A 10 -3.67 -12.33 1.14
CA GLU A 10 -3.67 -12.08 2.58
C GLU A 10 -2.52 -11.13 2.96
N LYS A 11 -2.86 -10.10 3.75
CA LYS A 11 -1.84 -9.20 4.30
C LYS A 11 -0.96 -9.97 5.30
N PRO A 12 0.37 -9.88 5.18
CA PRO A 12 1.26 -10.57 6.11
C PRO A 12 1.15 -9.97 7.52
N HIS A 13 1.32 -10.82 8.53
CA HIS A 13 1.31 -10.39 9.93
C HIS A 13 2.47 -9.42 10.25
N PRO A 14 2.29 -8.52 11.23
CA PRO A 14 3.36 -7.64 11.68
C PRO A 14 4.54 -8.44 12.22
N ILE A 15 5.73 -7.84 12.16
CA ILE A 15 7.00 -8.47 12.59
C ILE A 15 6.91 -8.94 14.05
N SER A 16 6.26 -8.14 14.90
CA SER A 16 6.07 -8.40 16.33
C SER A 16 4.99 -9.45 16.66
N CYS A 17 4.33 -10.04 15.66
CA CYS A 17 3.27 -11.02 15.89
C CYS A 17 3.80 -12.30 16.55
N LYS A 18 3.15 -12.71 17.65
CA LYS A 18 3.49 -13.91 18.44
C LYS A 18 2.47 -15.05 18.29
N CYS A 19 1.66 -15.06 17.22
CA CYS A 19 0.74 -16.18 16.99
C CYS A 19 1.51 -17.49 16.75
N THR A 20 0.89 -18.63 17.07
CA THR A 20 1.52 -19.95 16.96
C THR A 20 2.14 -20.17 15.59
N GLY A 21 1.42 -19.89 14.50
CA GLY A 21 1.93 -20.02 13.14
C GLY A 21 3.15 -19.11 12.83
N CYS A 22 3.18 -17.90 13.36
CA CYS A 22 4.33 -16.99 13.18
C CYS A 22 5.55 -17.45 13.97
N VAL A 23 5.36 -17.90 15.21
CA VAL A 23 6.43 -18.40 16.09
C VAL A 23 7.02 -19.68 15.53
N THR A 24 6.19 -20.63 15.08
CA THR A 24 6.65 -21.87 14.46
C THR A 24 7.48 -21.59 13.21
N LYS A 25 7.01 -20.70 12.31
CA LYS A 25 7.76 -20.30 11.10
C LYS A 25 9.08 -19.61 11.45
N GLN A 26 9.10 -18.78 12.50
CA GLN A 26 10.29 -18.09 12.96
C GLN A 26 11.36 -19.05 13.51
N ASN A 27 10.93 -20.03 14.31
CA ASN A 27 11.84 -21.01 14.90
C ASN A 27 12.36 -22.02 13.87
N TYR A 28 11.58 -22.28 12.82
CA TYR A 28 11.99 -23.18 11.74
C TYR A 28 12.98 -22.50 10.78
N ASP A 29 12.60 -21.35 10.22
CA ASP A 29 13.43 -20.62 9.25
C ASP A 29 13.01 -19.14 9.19
N SER A 30 13.74 -18.31 9.94
CA SER A 30 13.50 -16.87 10.01
C SER A 30 13.68 -16.18 8.65
N LEU A 31 14.66 -16.59 7.84
CA LEU A 31 14.95 -15.99 6.55
C LEU A 31 13.83 -16.29 5.54
N LYS A 32 13.34 -17.54 5.49
CA LYS A 32 12.17 -17.89 4.67
C LYS A 32 10.93 -17.11 5.09
N ARG A 33 10.74 -16.86 6.38
CA ARG A 33 9.63 -16.04 6.87
C ARG A 33 9.72 -14.60 6.35
N SER A 34 10.89 -13.97 6.44
CA SER A 34 11.10 -12.61 5.91
C SER A 34 10.94 -12.56 4.39
N ARG A 35 11.49 -13.52 3.66
CA ARG A 35 11.34 -13.59 2.20
C ARG A 35 9.89 -13.83 1.75
N SER A 36 9.15 -14.67 2.47
CA SER A 36 7.71 -14.87 2.24
C SER A 36 6.92 -13.60 2.49
N ARG A 37 7.24 -12.83 3.54
CA ARG A 37 6.62 -11.54 3.82
C ARG A 37 6.85 -10.55 2.69
N LEU A 38 8.10 -10.42 2.26
CA LEU A 38 8.47 -9.52 1.17
C LEU A 38 7.74 -9.88 -0.13
N ASN A 39 7.65 -11.17 -0.48
CA ASN A 39 6.91 -11.61 -1.66
C ASN A 39 5.40 -11.32 -1.57
N ALA A 40 4.81 -11.38 -0.36
CA ALA A 40 3.44 -10.95 -0.16
C ALA A 40 3.28 -9.45 -0.44
N TYR A 41 4.19 -8.61 0.08
CA TYR A 41 4.20 -7.17 -0.21
C TYR A 41 4.43 -6.85 -1.69
N ARG A 42 5.32 -7.59 -2.38
CA ARG A 42 5.46 -7.48 -3.84
C ARG A 42 4.15 -7.71 -4.57
N SER A 43 3.38 -8.69 -4.11
CA SER A 43 2.11 -9.06 -4.74
C SER A 43 1.03 -8.01 -4.45
N LEU A 44 1.01 -7.44 -3.24
CA LEU A 44 0.10 -6.36 -2.83
C LEU A 44 0.42 -5.03 -3.55
N ALA A 45 1.70 -4.72 -3.75
CA ALA A 45 2.18 -3.51 -4.43
C ALA A 45 2.12 -3.61 -5.96
N SER A 46 1.59 -4.71 -6.52
CA SER A 46 1.41 -4.83 -7.96
C SER A 46 0.33 -3.84 -8.45
N PRO A 47 0.58 -3.01 -9.48
CA PRO A 47 -0.39 -2.04 -10.00
C PRO A 47 -1.74 -2.66 -10.37
N ALA A 48 -1.71 -3.85 -10.99
CA ALA A 48 -2.92 -4.58 -11.36
C ALA A 48 -3.74 -5.02 -10.14
N TYR A 49 -3.08 -5.38 -9.03
CA TYR A 49 -3.77 -5.73 -7.80
C TYR A 49 -4.30 -4.47 -7.11
N MET A 50 -3.50 -3.42 -6.98
CA MET A 50 -3.93 -2.15 -6.35
C MET A 50 -5.15 -1.55 -7.05
N ALA A 51 -5.18 -1.57 -8.38
CA ALA A 51 -6.30 -1.03 -9.17
C ALA A 51 -7.60 -1.83 -9.04
N LEU A 52 -7.53 -3.14 -8.78
CA LEU A 52 -8.70 -4.04 -8.79
C LEU A 52 -9.14 -4.49 -7.39
N SER A 53 -8.29 -4.33 -6.37
CA SER A 53 -8.53 -4.90 -5.03
C SER A 53 -9.22 -3.94 -4.07
N SER A 54 -9.16 -2.62 -4.32
CA SER A 54 -9.64 -1.59 -3.40
C SER A 54 -10.65 -0.67 -4.06
N PRO A 55 -11.70 -0.21 -3.33
CA PRO A 55 -12.62 0.81 -3.80
C PRO A 55 -11.97 2.21 -3.90
N ASP A 56 -10.90 2.45 -3.12
CA ASP A 56 -10.11 3.69 -3.15
C ASP A 56 -8.63 3.35 -3.29
N PRO A 57 -8.16 3.12 -4.53
CA PRO A 57 -6.81 2.62 -4.79
C PRO A 57 -5.73 3.55 -4.24
N ILE A 58 -5.91 4.87 -4.38
CA ILE A 58 -4.91 5.88 -3.95
C ILE A 58 -4.71 5.83 -2.43
N MET A 59 -5.80 5.78 -1.67
CA MET A 59 -5.72 5.69 -0.21
C MET A 59 -4.97 4.42 0.21
N THR A 60 -5.35 3.26 -0.36
CA THR A 60 -4.69 1.99 -0.05
C THR A 60 -3.22 1.97 -0.45
N THR A 61 -2.85 2.61 -1.55
CA THR A 61 -1.46 2.73 -1.99
C THR A 61 -0.63 3.54 -1.00
N PHE A 62 -1.15 4.66 -0.48
CA PHE A 62 -0.45 5.46 0.54
C PHE A 62 -0.27 4.70 1.85
N GLU A 63 -1.30 3.99 2.31
CA GLU A 63 -1.19 3.14 3.51
C GLU A 63 -0.14 2.04 3.33
N LEU A 64 -0.14 1.38 2.17
CA LEU A 64 0.80 0.31 1.85
C LEU A 64 2.24 0.83 1.77
N ARG A 65 2.45 2.00 1.14
CA ARG A 65 3.75 2.70 1.14
C ARG A 65 4.26 2.89 2.57
N GLN A 66 3.43 3.44 3.45
CA GLN A 66 3.84 3.77 4.81
C GLN A 66 4.18 2.53 5.64
N GLU A 67 3.42 1.46 5.45
CA GLU A 67 3.72 0.17 6.06
C GLU A 67 5.07 -0.37 5.58
N MET A 68 5.33 -0.36 4.27
CA MET A 68 6.60 -0.84 3.72
C MET A 68 7.79 0.05 4.07
N GLN A 69 7.59 1.37 4.18
CA GLN A 69 8.64 2.30 4.62
C GLN A 69 9.10 1.98 6.05
N LYS A 70 8.15 1.71 6.97
CA LYS A 70 8.46 1.25 8.33
C LYS A 70 9.14 -0.12 8.32
N LEU A 71 8.70 -1.04 7.47
CA LEU A 71 9.34 -2.35 7.33
C LEU A 71 10.78 -2.25 6.82
N ALA A 72 11.07 -1.31 5.92
CA ALA A 72 12.41 -1.06 5.41
C ALA A 72 13.39 -0.59 6.51
N GLU A 73 12.90 0.09 7.54
CA GLU A 73 13.69 0.50 8.70
C GLU A 73 13.97 -0.66 9.66
N VAL A 74 12.99 -1.57 9.82
CA VAL A 74 13.10 -2.72 10.71
C VAL A 74 13.90 -3.87 10.08
N GLU A 75 13.56 -4.27 8.85
CA GLU A 75 14.23 -5.37 8.11
C GLU A 75 15.35 -4.83 7.21
N LYS A 76 16.49 -4.49 7.82
CA LYS A 76 17.65 -3.91 7.11
C LYS A 76 18.17 -4.77 5.95
N GLU A 77 18.02 -6.09 6.05
CA GLU A 77 18.48 -7.06 5.04
C GLU A 77 17.75 -6.91 3.70
N PHE A 78 16.47 -6.51 3.73
CA PHE A 78 15.63 -6.34 2.54
C PHE A 78 15.23 -4.87 2.31
N LYS A 79 15.93 -3.93 2.96
CA LYS A 79 15.61 -2.50 2.92
C LYS A 79 15.45 -1.97 1.49
N ASN A 80 16.41 -2.28 0.61
CA ASN A 80 16.37 -1.81 -0.77
C ASN A 80 15.19 -2.38 -1.56
N GLU A 81 14.80 -3.63 -1.27
CA GLU A 81 13.66 -4.27 -1.93
C GLU A 81 12.34 -3.63 -1.50
N TYR A 82 12.18 -3.32 -0.20
CA TYR A 82 11.02 -2.58 0.29
C TYR A 82 10.95 -1.16 -0.26
N LEU A 83 12.09 -0.45 -0.33
CA LEU A 83 12.13 0.90 -0.91
C LEU A 83 11.77 0.91 -2.40
N GLY A 84 12.21 -0.09 -3.16
CA GLY A 84 11.78 -0.24 -4.55
C GLY A 84 10.27 -0.47 -4.69
N LEU A 85 9.65 -1.21 -3.77
CA LEU A 85 8.19 -1.36 -3.75
C LEU A 85 7.47 -0.08 -3.34
N VAL A 86 8.05 0.71 -2.43
CA VAL A 86 7.51 2.03 -2.07
C VAL A 86 7.49 2.94 -3.29
N GLU A 87 8.57 2.96 -4.07
CA GLU A 87 8.63 3.72 -5.31
C GLU A 87 7.58 3.26 -6.33
N GLN A 88 7.39 1.94 -6.50
CA GLN A 88 6.33 1.41 -7.37
C GLN A 88 4.92 1.83 -6.95
N CYS A 89 4.65 1.88 -5.64
CA CYS A 89 3.38 2.38 -5.13
C CYS A 89 3.19 3.86 -5.50
N MET A 90 4.26 4.65 -5.40
CA MET A 90 4.24 6.06 -5.76
C MET A 90 4.02 6.30 -7.24
N ASP A 91 4.74 5.57 -8.09
CA ASP A 91 4.60 5.69 -9.53
C ASP A 91 3.17 5.33 -9.96
N PHE A 92 2.57 4.28 -9.38
CA PHE A 92 1.16 3.97 -9.62
C PHE A 92 0.21 5.11 -9.23
N ALA A 93 0.43 5.75 -8.06
CA ALA A 93 -0.41 6.87 -7.64
C ALA A 93 -0.26 8.08 -8.57
N CYS A 94 0.96 8.40 -9.00
CA CYS A 94 1.23 9.45 -9.99
C CYS A 94 0.58 9.14 -11.33
N GLU A 95 0.79 7.94 -11.88
CA GLU A 95 0.18 7.49 -13.13
C GLU A 95 -1.34 7.58 -13.09
N LEU A 96 -1.96 7.25 -11.94
CA LEU A 96 -3.41 7.37 -11.79
C LEU A 96 -3.89 8.82 -11.76
N MET A 97 -3.12 9.73 -11.16
CA MET A 97 -3.41 11.17 -11.18
C MET A 97 -3.24 11.77 -12.58
N ASP A 98 -2.22 11.35 -13.33
CA ASP A 98 -1.94 11.80 -14.70
C ASP A 98 -3.06 11.46 -15.69
N LEU A 99 -3.88 10.44 -15.38
CA LEU A 99 -5.04 10.06 -16.20
C LEU A 99 -6.25 10.99 -16.02
N CYS A 100 -6.25 11.87 -15.02
CA CYS A 100 -7.34 12.82 -14.79
C CYS A 100 -7.36 13.91 -15.88
N ARG A 101 -8.50 14.09 -16.54
CA ARG A 101 -8.68 15.04 -17.67
C ARG A 101 -9.51 16.26 -17.30
N GLY A 102 -10.21 16.22 -16.18
CA GLY A 102 -11.09 17.30 -15.71
C GLY A 102 -10.85 17.69 -14.26
N THR A 103 -11.21 18.93 -13.93
CA THR A 103 -11.14 19.45 -12.55
C THR A 103 -11.95 18.63 -11.57
N GLN A 104 -13.11 18.11 -12.00
CA GLN A 104 -13.96 17.25 -11.18
C GLN A 104 -13.28 15.91 -10.81
N GLU A 105 -12.49 15.32 -11.72
CA GLU A 105 -11.77 14.07 -11.46
C GLU A 105 -10.61 14.31 -10.50
N VAL A 106 -9.87 15.41 -10.71
CA VAL A 106 -8.79 15.83 -9.81
C VAL A 106 -9.33 16.13 -8.41
N GLU A 107 -10.44 16.85 -8.29
CA GLU A 107 -11.09 17.10 -7.00
C GLU A 107 -11.55 15.79 -6.34
N ALA A 108 -12.12 14.85 -7.09
CA ALA A 108 -12.52 13.55 -6.55
C ALA A 108 -11.31 12.77 -6.00
N VAL A 109 -10.16 12.87 -6.65
CA VAL A 109 -8.90 12.29 -6.17
C VAL A 109 -8.38 13.04 -4.95
N LEU A 110 -8.42 14.37 -4.88
CA LEU A 110 -7.83 15.12 -3.76
C LEU A 110 -8.69 15.14 -2.49
N SER A 111 -10.02 15.04 -2.64
CA SER A 111 -10.98 15.20 -1.54
C SER A 111 -11.11 13.97 -0.64
N GLY A 112 -10.59 12.81 -1.04
CA GLY A 112 -10.54 11.60 -0.20
C GLY A 112 -11.90 11.01 0.17
N GLY A 113 -12.42 10.10 -0.65
CA GLY A 113 -13.42 9.11 -0.24
C GLY A 113 -14.87 9.59 -0.07
N TRP A 114 -15.79 8.62 -0.05
CA TRP A 114 -17.24 8.80 -0.17
C TRP A 114 -17.84 9.22 1.17
N GLY A 115 -18.20 10.49 1.26
CA GLY A 115 -18.94 11.09 2.36
C GLY A 115 -19.67 12.35 1.91
N ASP A 116 -20.65 12.77 2.72
CA ASP A 116 -21.55 13.88 2.44
C ASP A 116 -20.79 15.14 2.01
N ILE A 117 -21.25 15.75 0.92
CA ILE A 117 -20.57 16.86 0.20
C ILE A 117 -20.31 18.07 1.12
N SER A 118 -21.10 18.20 2.19
CA SER A 118 -21.02 19.30 3.14
C SER A 118 -19.82 19.25 4.12
N ILE A 119 -19.07 18.15 4.21
CA ILE A 119 -17.94 17.96 5.16
C ILE A 119 -16.63 17.60 4.43
N ARG A 120 -16.61 17.67 3.09
CA ARG A 120 -15.41 17.34 2.32
C ARG A 120 -14.36 18.42 2.52
N ASP A 121 -13.28 18.08 3.21
CA ASP A 121 -12.06 18.86 3.17
C ASP A 121 -11.42 18.63 1.78
N PRO A 122 -11.43 19.63 0.87
CA PRO A 122 -11.01 19.45 -0.52
C PRO A 122 -9.53 19.07 -0.65
N LEU A 123 -8.77 19.16 0.45
CA LEU A 123 -7.35 18.89 0.53
C LEU A 123 -7.04 17.75 1.51
N ALA A 124 -8.00 16.92 1.90
CA ALA A 124 -7.79 15.83 2.86
C ALA A 124 -6.61 14.93 2.45
N ARG A 125 -6.57 14.55 1.16
CA ARG A 125 -5.52 13.67 0.63
C ARG A 125 -4.19 14.41 0.44
N LEU A 126 -4.21 15.71 0.14
CA LEU A 126 -3.02 16.55 0.11
C LEU A 126 -2.40 16.72 1.50
N LYS A 127 -3.22 16.95 2.53
CA LYS A 127 -2.77 17.01 3.94
C LYS A 127 -2.21 15.68 4.41
N MET A 128 -2.76 14.57 3.92
CA MET A 128 -2.25 13.23 4.16
C MET A 128 -0.88 13.05 3.47
N ALA A 129 -0.78 13.42 2.19
CA ALA A 129 0.49 13.38 1.45
C ALA A 129 1.58 14.25 2.09
N LEU A 130 1.24 15.44 2.57
CA LEU A 130 2.17 16.30 3.32
C LEU A 130 2.62 15.65 4.63
N ARG A 131 1.73 14.98 5.36
CA ARG A 131 2.08 14.24 6.59
C ARG A 131 2.98 13.04 6.32
N TYR A 132 2.94 12.50 5.11
CA TYR A 132 3.72 11.34 4.70
C TYR A 132 5.01 11.68 3.96
N GLU A 133 5.37 12.97 3.91
CA GLU A 133 6.56 13.48 3.20
C GLU A 133 6.62 12.97 1.75
N GLU A 134 5.47 13.01 1.08
CA GLU A 134 5.37 12.73 -0.35
C GLU A 134 6.08 13.87 -1.11
N LYS A 135 7.23 13.59 -1.74
CA LYS A 135 8.06 14.59 -2.45
C LYS A 135 7.91 14.57 -3.97
N LYS A 136 7.17 13.60 -4.51
CA LYS A 136 6.81 13.50 -5.94
C LYS A 136 5.49 14.20 -6.16
#